data_AF-A0A7S3QCG6-F1
#
_entry.id   AF-A0A7S3QCG6-F1
#
_cell.length_a   1.000
_cell.length_b   1.000
_cell.length_c   1.000
_cell.angle_alpha   90.00
_cell.angle_beta   90.00
_cell.angle_gamma   90.00
#
_symmetry.space_group_name_H-M   'P 1'
#
loop_
_entity.id
_entity.type
_entity.pdbx_description
1 polymer ?
#
loop_
_entity_poly.entity_id
_entity_poly.type
_entity_poly.pdbx_seq_one_letter_code
_entity_poly.pdbx_strand_id
1 'polypeptide(L)'
;MLLTQLKDAIGKRVKSSDLDDFIRFHNQRIFHEDFAPEPFCYSIRRPGFHPEGMLTIENMSDSDDKKDINQVMTFTRKLEKNHKLTPVFIPINAAASVEFRGDRFLHAWIMSNFNQRNEFELVARTSQFSSFMLILGKMTGPDGFEPAHAIILQNKDEIMIPLLMEDLPSAKEFKDAIESLSPEQQRFAKAFRSMKLALSVFGICIIQLKPQLEVLLGLPDKSLTKEIRLTQDLLSLFIDYQVPSDLLTFDGLSDMNATSKLLVVKNHVKSVMDMIKSAKEDELKEEAMKADMAHEMDDMVSNTMFLSSRKKMCAAVPQQMMARRSMMSLEAESSSEEEEVEDDDNNEECEVNGRSLEAQSQETQEYKGGKSSSSSSTTNSSIEFTNIPKKLNAAFEKFSADEVYGGVMRTTTFKTGEKWRKSYQPNLLSSIKTKAFYVDDQKREKNKALDLLDALSRSGSLPIACAELHIIVASTHSFEQSVVDTVVKKNVNPIEKIERSHLVVASLIHDVGLEKLLRSTHELKRIVGHSPLLLDNSSTRGLIDNNE
;
A
#
# COMPACT_ATOMS: atom_id res chain seq x y z
N MET A 1 28.24 35.35 -12.22
CA MET A 1 27.60 36.42 -13.01
C MET A 1 26.18 36.04 -13.40
N LEU A 2 25.95 35.14 -14.37
CA LEU A 2 24.59 34.74 -14.81
C LEU A 2 23.68 34.25 -13.65
N LEU A 3 24.20 33.43 -12.73
CA LEU A 3 23.49 33.02 -11.51
C LEU A 3 23.00 34.20 -10.67
N THR A 4 23.84 35.23 -10.52
CA THR A 4 23.54 36.44 -9.75
C THR A 4 22.45 37.23 -10.47
N GLN A 5 22.61 37.48 -11.78
CA GLN A 5 21.62 38.17 -12.61
C GLN A 5 20.26 37.46 -12.61
N LEU A 6 20.22 36.12 -12.67
CA LEU A 6 18.98 35.34 -12.59
C LEU A 6 18.32 35.48 -11.21
N LYS A 7 19.12 35.41 -10.13
CA LYS A 7 18.62 35.62 -8.75
C LYS A 7 18.07 37.03 -8.57
N ASP A 8 18.75 38.05 -9.11
CA ASP A 8 18.35 39.46 -8.98
C ASP A 8 17.10 39.75 -9.81
N ALA A 9 16.97 39.14 -11.00
CA ALA A 9 15.78 39.27 -11.86
C ALA A 9 14.54 38.55 -11.30
N ILE A 10 14.70 37.39 -10.66
CA ILE A 10 13.60 36.63 -10.03
C ILE A 10 13.32 37.12 -8.59
N GLY A 11 14.27 37.83 -7.96
CA GLY A 11 14.22 38.26 -6.56
C GLY A 11 14.51 37.15 -5.53
N LYS A 12 14.62 35.88 -5.95
CA LYS A 12 14.99 34.74 -5.09
C LYS A 12 15.80 33.67 -5.83
N ARG A 13 16.47 32.79 -5.07
CA ARG A 13 17.06 31.56 -5.61
C ARG A 13 15.96 30.50 -5.72
N VAL A 14 15.60 30.12 -6.94
CA VAL A 14 14.58 29.09 -7.23
C VAL A 14 15.02 27.71 -6.71
N LYS A 15 14.14 27.04 -5.97
CA LYS A 15 14.24 25.63 -5.52
C LYS A 15 13.36 24.72 -6.40
N SER A 16 13.43 23.39 -6.20
CA SER A 16 12.48 22.46 -6.85
C SER A 16 11.04 22.78 -6.45
N SER A 17 10.77 22.97 -5.15
CA SER A 17 9.45 23.32 -4.63
C SER A 17 8.84 24.57 -5.29
N ASP A 18 9.66 25.61 -5.53
CA ASP A 18 9.22 26.84 -6.21
C ASP A 18 8.79 26.57 -7.67
N LEU A 19 9.43 25.61 -8.33
CA LEU A 19 9.09 25.18 -9.69
C LEU A 19 7.85 24.28 -9.66
N ASP A 20 7.73 23.38 -8.70
CA ASP A 20 6.56 22.51 -8.54
C ASP A 20 5.29 23.35 -8.29
N ASP A 21 5.36 24.38 -7.44
CA ASP A 21 4.27 25.35 -7.22
C ASP A 21 3.96 26.20 -8.47
N PHE A 22 4.99 26.62 -9.21
CA PHE A 22 4.78 27.30 -10.50
C PHE A 22 4.07 26.38 -11.50
N ILE A 23 4.47 25.11 -11.61
CA ILE A 23 3.86 24.13 -12.51
C ILE A 23 2.41 23.82 -12.10
N ARG A 24 2.13 23.72 -10.80
CA ARG A 24 0.75 23.62 -10.26
C ARG A 24 -0.13 24.77 -10.77
N PHE A 25 0.31 26.01 -10.55
CA PHE A 25 -0.40 27.22 -11.02
C PHE A 25 -0.53 27.28 -12.54
N HIS A 26 0.55 26.97 -13.27
CA HIS A 26 0.58 27.03 -14.73
C HIS A 26 -0.36 25.99 -15.36
N ASN A 27 -0.36 24.75 -14.87
CA ASN A 27 -1.25 23.69 -15.34
C ASN A 27 -2.73 24.07 -15.18
N GLN A 28 -3.12 24.61 -14.03
CA GLN A 28 -4.49 25.07 -13.77
C GLN A 28 -4.96 26.16 -14.75
N ARG A 29 -4.03 26.98 -15.26
CA ARG A 29 -4.30 28.03 -16.25
C ARG A 29 -4.35 27.51 -17.70
N ILE A 30 -3.51 26.55 -18.09
CA ILE A 30 -3.43 26.08 -19.48
C ILE A 30 -4.42 24.96 -19.80
N PHE A 31 -4.68 24.03 -18.87
CA PHE A 31 -5.57 22.90 -19.08
C PHE A 31 -7.03 23.29 -18.88
N HIS A 32 -7.94 22.69 -19.67
CA HIS A 32 -9.38 22.72 -19.39
C HIS A 32 -9.67 22.09 -18.04
N GLU A 33 -10.75 22.51 -17.37
CA GLU A 33 -11.02 22.12 -15.98
C GLU A 33 -11.22 20.60 -15.83
N ASP A 34 -11.84 19.95 -16.83
CA ASP A 34 -12.01 18.49 -16.88
C ASP A 34 -10.70 17.67 -17.09
N PHE A 35 -9.59 18.34 -17.41
CA PHE A 35 -8.30 17.72 -17.77
C PHE A 35 -7.11 18.29 -16.98
N ALA A 36 -7.34 19.24 -16.07
CA ALA A 36 -6.30 19.78 -15.22
C ALA A 36 -5.87 18.75 -14.16
N PRO A 37 -4.60 18.73 -13.72
CA PRO A 37 -4.19 17.93 -12.58
C PRO A 37 -4.97 18.31 -11.32
N GLU A 38 -5.48 17.31 -10.61
CA GLU A 38 -6.18 17.46 -9.33
C GLU A 38 -5.31 16.90 -8.19
N PRO A 39 -5.45 17.42 -6.95
CA PRO A 39 -4.78 16.81 -5.80
C PRO A 39 -5.31 15.39 -5.58
N PHE A 40 -4.42 14.44 -5.31
CA PHE A 40 -4.81 13.08 -4.93
C PHE A 40 -5.42 13.10 -3.53
N CYS A 41 -6.74 13.30 -3.47
CA CYS A 41 -7.53 13.47 -2.27
C CYS A 41 -8.94 12.90 -2.49
N TYR A 42 -9.13 11.62 -2.17
CA TYR A 42 -10.37 10.89 -2.46
C TYR A 42 -11.16 10.64 -1.19
N SER A 43 -12.41 11.12 -1.17
CA SER A 43 -13.33 10.91 -0.05
C SER A 43 -14.04 9.56 -0.22
N ILE A 44 -13.69 8.59 0.62
CA ILE A 44 -14.23 7.23 0.59
C ILE A 44 -15.68 7.30 1.08
N ARG A 45 -16.66 7.12 0.19
CA ARG A 45 -18.09 7.30 0.52
C ARG A 45 -19.02 6.53 -0.38
N ARG A 46 -20.22 6.22 0.12
CA ARG A 46 -21.34 5.84 -0.73
C ARG A 46 -21.87 7.07 -1.48
N PRO A 47 -22.38 6.94 -2.73
CA PRO A 47 -23.01 8.05 -3.44
C PRO A 47 -24.13 8.70 -2.62
N GLY A 48 -24.02 10.00 -2.34
CA GLY A 48 -25.00 10.76 -1.54
C GLY A 48 -24.85 10.65 -0.01
N PHE A 49 -23.73 10.15 0.51
CA PHE A 49 -23.46 10.04 1.95
C PHE A 49 -22.24 10.85 2.41
N HIS A 50 -22.16 11.09 3.72
CA HIS A 50 -20.95 11.57 4.36
C HIS A 50 -19.79 10.57 4.19
N PRO A 51 -18.54 11.05 4.10
CA PRO A 51 -17.39 10.19 3.89
C PRO A 51 -17.07 9.32 5.11
N GLU A 52 -16.88 8.03 4.83
CA GLU A 52 -16.36 7.04 5.79
C GLU A 52 -14.85 7.24 6.03
N GLY A 53 -14.16 7.87 5.08
CA GLY A 53 -12.76 8.25 5.23
C GLY A 53 -12.24 9.12 4.08
N MET A 54 -10.93 9.29 4.05
CA MET A 54 -10.19 10.03 3.03
C MET A 54 -8.88 9.30 2.72
N LEU A 55 -8.53 9.24 1.44
CA LEU A 55 -7.26 8.73 0.94
C LEU A 55 -6.48 9.88 0.27
N THR A 56 -5.23 10.10 0.71
CA THR A 56 -4.33 11.11 0.16
C THR A 56 -2.94 10.51 -0.09
N ILE A 57 -2.19 11.09 -1.04
CA ILE A 57 -0.74 10.86 -1.16
C ILE A 57 -0.08 12.20 -0.88
N GLU A 58 0.77 12.24 0.15
CA GLU A 58 1.34 13.45 0.74
C GLU A 58 2.87 13.41 0.65
N ASN A 59 3.50 14.57 0.39
CA ASN A 59 4.95 14.73 0.39
C ASN A 59 5.46 14.91 1.84
N MET A 60 6.47 14.13 2.20
CA MET A 60 7.26 14.22 3.44
C MET A 60 8.24 15.41 3.33
N SER A 61 7.71 16.63 3.26
CA SER A 61 8.52 17.85 3.36
C SER A 61 8.68 18.28 4.81
N ASP A 62 9.93 18.38 5.26
CA ASP A 62 10.40 18.58 6.64
C ASP A 62 10.13 20.01 7.20
N SER A 63 8.89 20.51 7.04
CA SER A 63 8.50 21.90 7.34
C SER A 63 7.22 21.94 8.17
N ASP A 64 7.37 21.96 9.50
CA ASP A 64 6.28 22.21 10.46
C ASP A 64 5.53 23.53 10.18
N ASP A 65 6.19 24.51 9.58
CA ASP A 65 5.64 25.82 9.23
C ASP A 65 5.10 25.89 7.79
N LYS A 66 3.93 25.26 7.53
CA LYS A 66 2.78 25.86 6.78
C LYS A 66 1.62 24.90 6.49
N LYS A 67 0.45 25.51 6.28
CA LYS A 67 -0.76 24.90 5.68
C LYS A 67 -0.66 24.72 4.15
N ASP A 68 0.52 24.41 3.64
CA ASP A 68 0.68 24.22 2.19
C ASP A 68 0.15 22.84 1.78
N ILE A 69 -0.33 22.72 0.54
CA ILE A 69 -0.95 21.50 0.05
C ILE A 69 0.15 20.48 -0.27
N ASN A 70 0.47 19.65 0.74
CA ASN A 70 1.43 18.55 0.62
C ASN A 70 0.94 17.43 -0.29
N GLN A 71 -0.32 17.47 -0.75
CA GLN A 71 -0.90 16.48 -1.64
C GLN A 71 -0.25 16.52 -3.03
N VAL A 72 0.00 15.34 -3.59
CA VAL A 72 0.52 15.19 -4.95
C VAL A 72 -0.57 15.49 -5.97
N MET A 73 -0.19 16.07 -7.11
CA MET A 73 -1.12 16.36 -8.20
C MET A 73 -1.09 15.24 -9.22
N THR A 74 -2.26 14.79 -9.68
CA THR A 74 -2.40 13.70 -10.65
C THR A 74 -3.39 14.06 -11.76
N PHE A 75 -3.07 13.67 -12.99
CA PHE A 75 -4.05 13.65 -14.08
C PHE A 75 -4.98 12.46 -13.85
N THR A 76 -6.27 12.71 -13.64
CA THR A 76 -7.22 11.65 -13.27
C THR A 76 -8.30 11.49 -14.31
N ARG A 77 -8.50 10.26 -14.78
CA ARG A 77 -9.69 9.85 -15.55
C ARG A 77 -10.52 8.89 -14.72
N LYS A 78 -11.75 9.28 -14.39
CA LYS A 78 -12.77 8.33 -13.94
C LYS A 78 -13.19 7.45 -15.12
N LEU A 79 -13.22 6.14 -14.93
CA LEU A 79 -13.68 5.21 -15.95
C LEU A 79 -15.18 4.99 -15.79
N GLU A 80 -15.95 5.60 -16.69
CA GLU A 80 -17.40 5.56 -16.65
C GLU A 80 -17.97 4.16 -16.93
N LYS A 81 -19.04 3.79 -16.20
CA LYS A 81 -19.74 2.49 -16.27
C LYS A 81 -20.36 2.18 -17.64
N ASN A 82 -20.41 3.17 -18.54
CA ASN A 82 -20.88 3.03 -19.92
C ASN A 82 -19.85 2.33 -20.83
N HIS A 83 -18.54 2.39 -20.49
CA HIS A 83 -17.62 1.38 -20.97
C HIS A 83 -17.96 0.08 -20.25
N LYS A 84 -18.06 -1.04 -20.97
CA LYS A 84 -18.26 -2.37 -20.36
C LYS A 84 -17.01 -2.78 -19.57
N LEU A 85 -16.84 -2.22 -18.38
CA LEU A 85 -15.71 -2.49 -17.50
C LEU A 85 -15.76 -3.97 -17.12
N THR A 86 -14.78 -4.73 -17.62
CA THR A 86 -14.55 -6.11 -17.19
C THR A 86 -14.37 -6.12 -15.68
N PRO A 87 -15.02 -7.04 -14.93
CA PRO A 87 -14.81 -7.15 -13.49
C PRO A 87 -13.33 -7.30 -13.15
N VAL A 88 -12.92 -6.82 -11.99
CA VAL A 88 -11.55 -7.06 -11.48
C VAL A 88 -11.61 -8.22 -10.50
N PHE A 89 -10.63 -9.11 -10.55
CA PHE A 89 -10.53 -10.27 -9.68
C PHE A 89 -9.33 -10.13 -8.74
N ILE A 90 -9.59 -10.32 -7.45
CA ILE A 90 -8.58 -10.32 -6.39
C ILE A 90 -8.47 -11.75 -5.84
N PRO A 91 -7.31 -12.44 -5.96
CA PRO A 91 -7.12 -13.73 -5.32
C PRO A 91 -7.10 -13.56 -3.80
N ILE A 92 -7.96 -14.29 -3.10
CA ILE A 92 -8.05 -14.28 -1.64
C ILE A 92 -7.32 -15.48 -1.01
N ASN A 93 -7.34 -16.63 -1.69
CA ASN A 93 -6.63 -17.83 -1.31
C ASN A 93 -6.28 -18.65 -2.58
N ALA A 94 -5.68 -19.84 -2.42
CA ALA A 94 -5.23 -20.65 -3.54
C ALA A 94 -6.35 -21.20 -4.45
N ALA A 95 -7.61 -21.19 -4.00
CA ALA A 95 -8.76 -21.76 -4.70
C ALA A 95 -9.82 -20.72 -5.12
N ALA A 96 -9.84 -19.53 -4.50
CA ALA A 96 -10.89 -18.53 -4.68
C ALA A 96 -10.34 -17.14 -5.03
N SER A 97 -11.08 -16.46 -5.90
CA SER A 97 -10.88 -15.05 -6.26
C SER A 97 -12.21 -14.30 -6.13
N VAL A 98 -12.15 -13.06 -5.65
CA VAL A 98 -13.32 -12.23 -5.42
C VAL A 98 -13.54 -11.29 -6.59
N GLU A 99 -14.76 -11.28 -7.11
CA GLU A 99 -15.17 -10.36 -8.18
C GLU A 99 -15.46 -8.95 -7.63
N PHE A 100 -14.92 -7.93 -8.30
CA PHE A 100 -14.98 -6.52 -7.89
C PHE A 100 -15.66 -5.64 -8.95
N ARG A 101 -16.77 -4.99 -8.57
CA ARG A 101 -17.64 -4.18 -9.46
C ARG A 101 -17.72 -2.69 -9.07
N GLY A 102 -16.64 -2.18 -8.47
CA GLY A 102 -16.49 -0.81 -8.00
C GLY A 102 -16.23 0.25 -9.08
N ASP A 103 -16.27 1.53 -8.66
CA ASP A 103 -15.81 2.66 -9.47
C ASP A 103 -14.28 2.58 -9.66
N ARG A 104 -13.77 3.07 -10.81
CA ARG A 104 -12.34 3.01 -11.14
C ARG A 104 -11.80 4.36 -11.57
N PHE A 105 -10.62 4.69 -11.06
CA PHE A 105 -9.91 5.92 -11.36
C PHE A 105 -8.52 5.58 -11.89
N LEU A 106 -8.18 6.09 -13.06
CA LEU A 106 -6.84 6.01 -13.62
C LEU A 106 -6.12 7.33 -13.36
N HIS A 107 -5.03 7.26 -12.61
CA HIS A 107 -4.18 8.39 -12.26
C HIS A 107 -2.84 8.27 -12.99
N ALA A 108 -2.40 9.37 -13.61
CA ALA A 108 -0.99 9.55 -13.87
C ALA A 108 -0.38 10.59 -12.95
N TRP A 109 0.73 10.20 -12.33
CA TRP A 109 1.52 11.05 -11.46
C TRP A 109 2.88 11.33 -12.12
N ILE A 110 3.14 12.60 -12.39
CA ILE A 110 4.42 13.06 -12.94
C ILE A 110 5.18 13.74 -11.81
N MET A 111 6.46 13.40 -11.69
CA MET A 111 7.34 13.89 -10.64
C MET A 111 8.53 14.61 -11.27
N SER A 112 9.00 15.71 -10.69
CA SER A 112 10.27 16.33 -11.09
C SER A 112 11.35 15.97 -10.08
N ASN A 113 12.51 15.49 -10.56
CA ASN A 113 13.65 15.17 -9.71
C ASN A 113 14.88 15.95 -10.17
N PHE A 114 15.37 16.87 -9.33
CA PHE A 114 16.55 17.70 -9.57
C PHE A 114 17.72 17.31 -8.65
N ASN A 115 18.01 16.01 -8.56
CA ASN A 115 18.91 15.39 -7.57
C ASN A 115 18.51 15.68 -6.12
N GLN A 116 17.20 15.72 -5.84
CA GLN A 116 16.65 15.87 -4.49
C GLN A 116 15.80 14.64 -4.17
N ARG A 117 15.96 14.09 -2.96
CA ARG A 117 15.07 13.03 -2.49
C ARG A 117 13.75 13.67 -2.07
N ASN A 118 12.71 13.34 -2.82
CA ASN A 118 11.33 13.59 -2.41
C ASN A 118 10.83 12.30 -1.79
N GLU A 119 10.34 12.36 -0.55
CA GLU A 119 9.72 11.24 0.14
C GLU A 119 8.22 11.42 0.11
N PHE A 120 7.44 10.35 -0.09
CA PHE A 120 5.99 10.44 -0.12
C PHE A 120 5.38 9.34 0.74
N GLU A 121 4.22 9.62 1.30
CA GLU A 121 3.43 8.68 2.06
C GLU A 121 2.02 8.61 1.51
N LEU A 122 1.49 7.39 1.38
CA LEU A 122 0.07 7.16 1.24
C LEU A 122 -0.56 7.27 2.63
N VAL A 123 -1.48 8.22 2.79
CA VAL A 123 -2.18 8.46 4.05
C VAL A 123 -3.65 8.12 3.88
N ALA A 124 -4.17 7.25 4.74
CA ALA A 124 -5.58 6.90 4.77
C ALA A 124 -6.16 7.17 6.17
N ARG A 125 -7.21 8.00 6.21
CA ARG A 125 -7.85 8.51 7.43
C ARG A 125 -9.31 8.05 7.47
N THR A 126 -9.77 7.53 8.60
CA THR A 126 -11.19 7.18 8.80
C THR A 126 -11.95 8.27 9.54
N SER A 127 -13.25 8.40 9.23
CA SER A 127 -14.19 9.16 10.06
C SER A 127 -14.55 8.39 11.34
N GLN A 128 -15.16 9.09 12.30
CA GLN A 128 -15.70 8.46 13.51
C GLN A 128 -16.81 7.46 13.16
N PHE A 129 -16.82 6.29 13.83
CA PHE A 129 -17.77 5.20 13.60
C PHE A 129 -17.78 4.64 12.17
N SER A 130 -16.75 4.91 11.38
CA SER A 130 -16.62 4.45 9.99
C SER A 130 -15.55 3.37 9.89
N SER A 131 -15.66 2.52 8.86
CA SER A 131 -14.79 1.36 8.70
C SER A 131 -14.66 0.96 7.22
N PHE A 132 -13.43 0.94 6.72
CA PHE A 132 -13.12 0.47 5.37
C PHE A 132 -11.85 -0.38 5.38
N MET A 133 -11.69 -1.21 4.35
CA MET A 133 -10.47 -1.98 4.10
C MET A 133 -9.69 -1.32 2.97
N LEU A 134 -8.38 -1.19 3.16
CA LEU A 134 -7.42 -0.69 2.19
C LEU A 134 -6.53 -1.85 1.74
N ILE A 135 -6.48 -2.10 0.44
CA ILE A 135 -5.65 -3.14 -0.17
C ILE A 135 -4.72 -2.48 -1.19
N LEU A 136 -3.42 -2.72 -1.05
CA LEU A 136 -2.37 -2.20 -1.93
C LEU A 136 -1.79 -3.34 -2.75
N GLY A 137 -1.58 -3.12 -4.05
CA GLY A 137 -1.22 -4.19 -4.95
C GLY A 137 -0.77 -3.71 -6.33
N LYS A 138 -0.77 -4.62 -7.28
CA LYS A 138 -0.40 -4.37 -8.68
C LYS A 138 -1.44 -4.92 -9.63
N MET A 139 -1.62 -4.26 -10.77
CA MET A 139 -2.41 -4.83 -11.87
C MET A 139 -1.57 -5.88 -12.59
N THR A 140 -2.09 -7.10 -12.73
CA THR A 140 -1.42 -8.22 -13.43
C THR A 140 -2.03 -8.50 -14.82
N GLY A 141 -3.13 -7.82 -15.17
CA GLY A 141 -3.79 -7.91 -16.47
C GLY A 141 -4.85 -6.82 -16.67
N PRO A 142 -5.81 -7.02 -17.59
CA PRO A 142 -6.97 -6.13 -17.74
C PRO A 142 -7.99 -6.26 -16.59
N ASP A 143 -7.99 -7.40 -15.91
CA ASP A 143 -8.92 -7.82 -14.85
C ASP A 143 -8.21 -8.33 -13.58
N GLY A 144 -6.97 -8.84 -13.68
CA GLY A 144 -6.20 -9.29 -12.50
C GLY A 144 -5.64 -8.16 -11.64
N PHE A 145 -5.90 -8.21 -10.32
CA PHE A 145 -5.24 -7.40 -9.30
C PHE A 145 -4.59 -8.29 -8.24
N GLU A 146 -3.28 -8.16 -8.03
CA GLU A 146 -2.52 -8.95 -7.06
C GLU A 146 -2.30 -8.16 -5.75
N PRO A 147 -2.86 -8.61 -4.60
CA PRO A 147 -2.74 -7.89 -3.33
C PRO A 147 -1.35 -8.09 -2.71
N ALA A 148 -0.54 -7.04 -2.67
CA ALA A 148 0.74 -7.03 -1.97
C ALA A 148 0.53 -6.90 -0.45
N HIS A 149 -0.32 -5.97 -0.03
CA HIS A 149 -0.59 -5.61 1.36
C HIS A 149 -2.08 -5.30 1.58
N ALA A 150 -2.60 -5.49 2.79
CA ALA A 150 -3.95 -5.08 3.14
C ALA A 150 -4.03 -4.68 4.63
N ILE A 151 -4.96 -3.77 4.96
CA ILE A 151 -5.21 -3.29 6.32
C ILE A 151 -6.67 -2.87 6.50
N ILE A 152 -7.23 -3.12 7.68
CA ILE A 152 -8.56 -2.64 8.08
C ILE A 152 -8.38 -1.38 8.94
N LEU A 153 -9.13 -0.32 8.61
CA LEU A 153 -9.12 0.95 9.32
C LEU A 153 -10.52 1.23 9.88
N GLN A 154 -10.59 1.66 11.14
CA GLN A 154 -11.84 1.92 11.85
C GLN A 154 -11.73 3.15 12.78
N ASN A 155 -12.85 3.84 13.03
CA ASN A 155 -13.03 4.72 14.19
C ASN A 155 -11.93 5.81 14.43
N LYS A 156 -11.65 6.66 13.44
CA LYS A 156 -10.54 7.65 13.47
C LYS A 156 -9.12 7.06 13.47
N ASP A 157 -8.97 5.80 13.06
CA ASP A 157 -7.70 5.30 12.56
C ASP A 157 -7.17 6.19 11.43
N GLU A 158 -5.88 6.50 11.51
CA GLU A 158 -5.04 7.09 10.47
C GLU A 158 -3.83 6.18 10.25
N ILE A 159 -3.55 5.80 9.01
CA ILE A 159 -2.35 5.05 8.62
C ILE A 159 -1.52 5.89 7.64
N MET A 160 -0.22 5.96 7.90
CA MET A 160 0.78 6.56 7.02
C MET A 160 1.72 5.46 6.53
N ILE A 161 1.76 5.27 5.21
CA ILE A 161 2.49 4.20 4.51
C ILE A 161 3.52 4.84 3.58
N PRO A 162 4.83 4.78 3.88
CA PRO A 162 5.86 5.31 2.99
C PRO A 162 5.82 4.64 1.61
N LEU A 163 5.99 5.45 0.56
CA LEU A 163 6.08 5.02 -0.83
C LEU A 163 7.54 5.07 -1.28
N LEU A 164 8.16 3.90 -1.39
CA LEU A 164 9.48 3.71 -1.97
C LEU A 164 9.34 3.69 -3.49
N MET A 165 10.20 4.44 -4.18
CA MET A 165 10.09 4.68 -5.62
C MET A 165 11.38 4.29 -6.32
N GLU A 166 11.26 3.49 -7.38
CA GLU A 166 12.38 3.03 -8.20
C GLU A 166 12.16 3.42 -9.65
N ASP A 167 12.98 4.35 -10.15
CA ASP A 167 12.98 4.78 -11.55
C ASP A 167 13.63 3.72 -12.46
N LEU A 168 12.92 3.32 -13.51
CA LEU A 168 13.46 2.47 -14.58
C LEU A 168 14.25 3.33 -15.59
N PRO A 169 15.31 2.79 -16.23
CA PRO A 169 16.01 3.52 -17.30
C PRO A 169 15.04 3.90 -18.42
N SER A 170 15.23 5.09 -19.00
CA SER A 170 14.38 5.64 -20.06
C SER A 170 14.45 4.80 -21.34
N ALA A 171 13.51 4.99 -22.27
CA ALA A 171 13.45 4.25 -23.53
C ALA A 171 14.82 4.14 -24.23
N LYS A 172 15.45 5.30 -24.40
CA LYS A 172 16.77 5.54 -25.02
C LYS A 172 17.92 4.91 -24.23
N GLU A 173 18.10 5.27 -22.95
CA GLU A 173 19.19 4.76 -22.11
C GLU A 173 19.27 3.23 -22.11
N PHE A 174 18.11 2.56 -22.05
CA PHE A 174 18.06 1.10 -22.13
C PHE A 174 18.43 0.56 -23.51
N LYS A 175 18.02 1.23 -24.60
CA LYS A 175 18.35 0.83 -25.97
C LYS A 175 19.86 0.89 -26.20
N ASP A 176 20.46 2.02 -25.82
CA ASP A 176 21.90 2.27 -25.90
C ASP A 176 22.67 1.24 -25.05
N ALA A 177 22.18 0.92 -23.84
CA ALA A 177 22.78 -0.07 -22.95
C ALA A 177 22.71 -1.53 -23.43
N ILE A 178 21.78 -1.88 -24.32
CA ILE A 178 21.68 -3.24 -24.89
C ILE A 178 22.28 -3.38 -26.29
N GLU A 179 22.69 -2.28 -26.94
CA GLU A 179 23.19 -2.29 -28.31
C GLU A 179 24.46 -3.16 -28.47
N SER A 180 25.31 -3.17 -27.45
CA SER A 180 26.54 -3.99 -27.38
C SER A 180 26.31 -5.47 -27.01
N LEU A 181 25.08 -5.86 -26.65
CA LEU A 181 24.76 -7.22 -26.22
C LEU A 181 24.42 -8.14 -27.39
N SER A 182 24.61 -9.44 -27.21
CA SER A 182 24.26 -10.45 -28.22
C SER A 182 22.74 -10.47 -28.51
N PRO A 183 22.28 -10.93 -29.69
CA PRO A 183 20.85 -10.94 -30.02
C PRO A 183 19.97 -11.70 -29.01
N GLU A 184 20.50 -12.73 -28.36
CA GLU A 184 19.78 -13.49 -27.31
C GLU A 184 19.71 -12.72 -25.99
N GLN A 185 20.82 -12.11 -25.57
CA GLN A 185 20.86 -11.22 -24.40
C GLN A 185 19.92 -10.02 -24.58
N GLN A 186 19.86 -9.44 -25.79
CA GLN A 186 18.91 -8.38 -26.12
C GLN A 186 17.45 -8.85 -26.02
N ARG A 187 17.12 -10.07 -26.49
CA ARG A 187 15.76 -10.64 -26.36
C ARG A 187 15.38 -10.80 -24.89
N PHE A 188 16.28 -11.38 -24.08
CA PHE A 188 16.10 -11.52 -22.64
C PHE A 188 15.87 -10.17 -21.94
N ALA A 189 16.75 -9.19 -22.19
CA ALA A 189 16.64 -7.85 -21.60
C ALA A 189 15.33 -7.14 -22.00
N LYS A 190 14.93 -7.22 -23.28
CA LYS A 190 13.67 -6.63 -23.78
C LYS A 190 12.44 -7.27 -23.10
N ALA A 191 12.44 -8.60 -22.94
CA ALA A 191 11.37 -9.32 -22.24
C ALA A 191 11.29 -8.91 -20.76
N PHE A 192 12.42 -8.89 -20.05
CA PHE A 192 12.48 -8.53 -18.63
C PHE A 192 12.07 -7.07 -18.38
N ARG A 193 12.42 -6.15 -19.31
CA ARG A 193 11.92 -4.76 -19.28
C ARG A 193 10.42 -4.68 -19.49
N SER A 194 9.87 -5.43 -20.45
CA SER A 194 8.42 -5.46 -20.71
C SER A 194 7.64 -5.90 -19.47
N MET A 195 8.14 -6.91 -18.76
CA MET A 195 7.61 -7.37 -17.47
C MET A 195 7.70 -6.29 -16.39
N LYS A 196 8.87 -5.64 -16.22
CA LYS A 196 9.03 -4.52 -15.25
C LYS A 196 8.10 -3.34 -15.53
N LEU A 197 7.85 -3.02 -16.81
CA LEU A 197 6.90 -1.98 -17.20
C LEU A 197 5.45 -2.39 -16.88
N ALA A 198 5.05 -3.63 -17.12
CA ALA A 198 3.72 -4.11 -16.70
C ALA A 198 3.53 -4.04 -15.18
N LEU A 199 4.53 -4.47 -14.41
CA LEU A 199 4.55 -4.44 -12.93
C LEU A 199 4.76 -3.05 -12.31
N SER A 200 4.81 -1.97 -13.12
CA SER A 200 4.87 -0.59 -12.64
C SER A 200 3.50 0.00 -12.30
N VAL A 201 2.41 -0.63 -12.76
CA VAL A 201 1.04 -0.20 -12.49
C VAL A 201 0.67 -0.56 -11.05
N PHE A 202 0.73 0.43 -10.16
CA PHE A 202 0.36 0.30 -8.76
C PHE A 202 -1.16 0.47 -8.61
N GLY A 203 -1.78 -0.34 -7.75
CA GLY A 203 -3.22 -0.28 -7.52
C GLY A 203 -3.53 -0.14 -6.03
N ILE A 204 -4.49 0.74 -5.74
CA ILE A 204 -5.06 0.96 -4.41
C ILE A 204 -6.54 0.62 -4.49
N CYS A 205 -6.94 -0.43 -3.80
CA CYS A 205 -8.31 -0.93 -3.73
C CYS A 205 -8.90 -0.58 -2.35
N ILE A 206 -10.10 -0.02 -2.34
CA ILE A 206 -10.79 0.46 -1.13
C ILE A 206 -12.16 -0.22 -1.07
N ILE A 207 -12.43 -0.98 -0.01
CA ILE A 207 -13.71 -1.68 0.19
C ILE A 207 -14.46 -1.07 1.38
N GLN A 208 -15.67 -0.58 1.13
CA GLN A 208 -16.54 -0.02 2.17
C GLN A 208 -17.23 -1.19 2.91
N LEU A 209 -16.94 -1.36 4.20
CA LEU A 209 -17.32 -2.59 4.92
C LEU A 209 -18.82 -2.63 5.26
N LYS A 210 -19.40 -1.49 5.68
CA LYS A 210 -20.83 -1.41 6.03
C LYS A 210 -21.79 -1.82 4.89
N PRO A 211 -21.67 -1.30 3.65
CA PRO A 211 -22.55 -1.74 2.57
C PRO A 211 -22.37 -3.22 2.23
N GLN A 212 -21.14 -3.73 2.26
CA GLN A 212 -20.90 -5.15 2.00
C GLN A 212 -21.51 -6.05 3.07
N LEU A 213 -21.47 -5.63 4.35
CA LEU A 213 -22.17 -6.31 5.44
C LEU A 213 -23.69 -6.28 5.28
N GLU A 214 -24.28 -5.16 4.83
CA GLU A 214 -25.71 -5.08 4.53
C GLU A 214 -26.12 -6.11 3.46
N VAL A 215 -25.37 -6.18 2.36
CA VAL A 215 -25.60 -7.18 1.28
C VAL A 215 -25.39 -8.62 1.78
N LEU A 216 -24.29 -8.89 2.50
CA LEU A 216 -23.96 -10.22 3.01
C LEU A 216 -25.06 -10.80 3.91
N LEU A 217 -25.62 -9.96 4.79
CA LEU A 217 -26.61 -10.34 5.79
C LEU A 217 -28.06 -10.33 5.25
N GLY A 218 -28.28 -9.98 3.98
CA GLY A 218 -29.62 -9.86 3.39
C GLY A 218 -30.43 -8.65 3.87
N LEU A 219 -29.74 -7.63 4.40
CA LEU A 219 -30.34 -6.40 4.92
C LEU A 219 -30.51 -5.38 3.80
N PRO A 220 -31.60 -4.59 3.79
CA PRO A 220 -31.74 -3.45 2.89
C PRO A 220 -30.65 -2.40 3.11
N ASP A 221 -30.30 -1.65 2.07
CA ASP A 221 -29.40 -0.51 2.15
C ASP A 221 -29.69 0.39 3.35
N LYS A 222 -28.63 0.91 3.97
CA LYS A 222 -28.65 1.88 5.09
C LYS A 222 -29.08 1.29 6.43
N SER A 223 -29.47 0.01 6.51
CA SER A 223 -29.91 -0.65 7.75
C SER A 223 -28.87 -0.54 8.88
N LEU A 224 -27.58 -0.67 8.60
CA LEU A 224 -26.50 -0.59 9.59
C LEU A 224 -26.04 0.85 9.89
N THR A 225 -26.52 1.85 9.14
CA THR A 225 -26.03 3.25 9.25
C THR A 225 -26.24 3.85 10.64
N LYS A 226 -27.31 3.47 11.34
CA LYS A 226 -27.61 3.93 12.72
C LYS A 226 -27.13 2.96 13.81
N GLU A 227 -26.67 1.77 13.42
CA GLU A 227 -26.41 0.64 14.33
C GLU A 227 -24.91 0.46 14.58
N ILE A 228 -24.32 1.46 15.26
CA ILE A 228 -22.87 1.54 15.50
C ILE A 228 -22.37 0.31 16.27
N ARG A 229 -23.03 -0.05 17.38
CA ARG A 229 -22.65 -1.21 18.21
C ARG A 229 -22.73 -2.52 17.43
N LEU A 230 -23.87 -2.78 16.77
CA LEU A 230 -24.05 -3.96 15.92
C LEU A 230 -22.97 -4.08 14.85
N THR A 231 -22.57 -2.98 14.22
CA THR A 231 -21.50 -2.97 13.22
C THR A 231 -20.14 -3.33 13.83
N GLN A 232 -19.84 -2.83 15.04
CA GLN A 232 -18.62 -3.18 15.78
C GLN A 232 -18.61 -4.65 16.22
N ASP A 233 -19.73 -5.14 16.76
CA ASP A 233 -19.92 -6.54 17.17
C ASP A 233 -19.77 -7.48 15.97
N LEU A 234 -20.44 -7.19 14.84
CA LEU A 234 -20.31 -7.93 13.58
C LEU A 234 -18.86 -7.99 13.09
N LEU A 235 -18.17 -6.86 13.07
CA LEU A 235 -16.77 -6.82 12.65
C LEU A 235 -15.89 -7.66 13.58
N SER A 236 -16.04 -7.60 14.90
CA SER A 236 -15.27 -8.46 15.82
C SER A 236 -15.61 -9.95 15.64
N LEU A 237 -16.88 -10.30 15.43
CA LEU A 237 -17.29 -11.70 15.15
C LEU A 237 -16.62 -12.30 13.91
N PHE A 238 -16.52 -11.54 12.82
CA PHE A 238 -15.83 -12.00 11.60
C PHE A 238 -14.31 -12.00 11.75
N ILE A 239 -13.77 -11.00 12.44
CA ILE A 239 -12.33 -10.70 12.44
C ILE A 239 -11.58 -11.47 13.54
N ASP A 240 -12.10 -11.48 14.77
CA ASP A 240 -11.42 -11.99 15.95
C ASP A 240 -11.92 -13.40 16.34
N TYR A 241 -13.16 -13.75 15.95
CA TYR A 241 -13.79 -15.06 16.26
C TYR A 241 -14.07 -15.93 15.02
N GLN A 242 -13.82 -15.43 13.82
CA GLN A 242 -13.99 -16.15 12.54
C GLN A 242 -15.37 -16.84 12.37
N VAL A 243 -16.45 -16.20 12.86
CA VAL A 243 -17.80 -16.79 12.80
C VAL A 243 -18.31 -16.85 11.34
N PRO A 244 -18.77 -18.02 10.85
CA PRO A 244 -19.34 -18.15 9.51
C PRO A 244 -20.52 -17.20 9.27
N SER A 245 -20.52 -16.53 8.11
CA SER A 245 -21.53 -15.50 7.80
C SER A 245 -22.97 -16.03 7.81
N ASP A 246 -23.18 -17.27 7.39
CA ASP A 246 -24.51 -17.89 7.29
C ASP A 246 -25.27 -17.89 8.62
N LEU A 247 -24.58 -18.08 9.75
CA LEU A 247 -25.16 -18.06 11.11
C LEU A 247 -25.72 -16.69 11.52
N LEU A 248 -25.24 -15.62 10.87
CA LEU A 248 -25.63 -14.24 11.18
C LEU A 248 -26.57 -13.66 10.11
N THR A 249 -26.67 -14.29 8.94
CA THR A 249 -27.54 -13.82 7.85
C THR A 249 -29.03 -13.91 8.20
N PHE A 250 -29.83 -13.09 7.51
CA PHE A 250 -31.28 -13.21 7.50
C PHE A 250 -31.72 -14.23 6.44
N ASP A 251 -32.38 -15.30 6.89
CA ASP A 251 -32.85 -16.44 6.09
C ASP A 251 -34.36 -16.40 5.74
N GLY A 252 -35.09 -15.41 6.27
CA GLY A 252 -36.53 -15.27 6.10
C GLY A 252 -36.98 -14.68 4.74
N LEU A 253 -38.30 -14.54 4.58
CA LEU A 253 -38.91 -14.02 3.36
C LEU A 253 -38.42 -12.61 2.98
N SER A 254 -38.15 -12.41 1.69
CA SER A 254 -37.61 -11.17 1.12
C SER A 254 -38.43 -9.93 1.43
N ASP A 255 -39.75 -10.08 1.59
CA ASP A 255 -40.72 -8.98 1.66
C ASP A 255 -40.91 -8.45 3.09
N MET A 256 -40.17 -8.98 4.07
CA MET A 256 -40.17 -8.48 5.44
C MET A 256 -39.64 -7.03 5.54
N ASN A 257 -40.31 -6.21 6.34
CA ASN A 257 -39.88 -4.83 6.63
C ASN A 257 -38.44 -4.78 7.17
N ALA A 258 -37.68 -3.75 6.75
CA ALA A 258 -36.26 -3.59 7.10
C ALA A 258 -35.98 -3.68 8.61
N THR A 259 -36.83 -3.07 9.44
CA THR A 259 -36.73 -3.11 10.91
C THR A 259 -36.86 -4.54 11.47
N SER A 260 -37.71 -5.37 10.87
CA SER A 260 -37.91 -6.77 11.30
C SER A 260 -36.70 -7.63 10.95
N LYS A 261 -36.16 -7.49 9.72
CA LYS A 261 -34.92 -8.17 9.31
C LYS A 261 -33.74 -7.82 10.22
N LEU A 262 -33.59 -6.54 10.52
CA LEU A 262 -32.54 -6.01 11.41
C LEU A 262 -32.70 -6.51 12.86
N LEU A 263 -33.93 -6.71 13.35
CA LEU A 263 -34.18 -7.30 14.66
C LEU A 263 -33.77 -8.77 14.73
N VAL A 264 -34.03 -9.55 13.67
CA VAL A 264 -33.59 -10.96 13.58
C VAL A 264 -32.06 -11.06 13.61
N VAL A 265 -31.37 -10.30 12.75
CA VAL A 265 -29.89 -10.26 12.74
C VAL A 265 -29.32 -9.81 14.09
N LYS A 266 -29.93 -8.82 14.76
CA LYS A 266 -29.55 -8.43 16.13
C LYS A 266 -29.68 -9.57 17.13
N ASN A 267 -30.74 -10.38 17.04
CA ASN A 267 -30.94 -11.52 17.93
C ASN A 267 -29.90 -12.63 17.67
N HIS A 268 -29.56 -12.89 16.40
CA HIS A 268 -28.50 -13.85 16.03
C HIS A 268 -27.14 -13.41 16.58
N VAL A 269 -26.72 -12.17 16.28
CA VAL A 269 -25.48 -11.58 16.80
C VAL A 269 -25.44 -11.59 18.33
N LYS A 270 -26.54 -11.21 19.00
CA LYS A 270 -26.62 -11.24 20.46
C LYS A 270 -26.44 -12.66 21.01
N SER A 271 -27.13 -13.64 20.45
CA SER A 271 -27.03 -15.05 20.88
C SER A 271 -25.59 -15.57 20.80
N VAL A 272 -24.90 -15.29 19.69
CA VAL A 272 -23.49 -15.67 19.49
C VAL A 272 -22.58 -14.92 20.47
N MET A 273 -22.77 -13.62 20.66
CA MET A 273 -21.96 -12.82 21.59
C MET A 273 -22.17 -13.21 23.06
N ASP A 274 -23.38 -13.57 23.47
CA ASP A 274 -23.67 -14.00 24.84
C ASP A 274 -23.11 -15.41 25.12
N MET A 275 -23.13 -16.31 24.12
CA MET A 275 -22.43 -17.60 24.19
C MET A 275 -20.91 -17.43 24.32
N ILE A 276 -20.30 -16.53 23.53
CA ILE A 276 -18.86 -16.21 23.60
C ILE A 276 -18.48 -15.63 24.97
N LYS A 277 -19.32 -14.76 25.55
CA LYS A 277 -19.08 -14.22 26.89
C LYS A 277 -19.12 -15.31 27.96
N SER A 278 -20.12 -16.20 27.92
CA SER A 278 -20.19 -17.32 28.87
C SER A 278 -18.93 -18.17 28.82
N ALA A 279 -18.47 -18.54 27.62
CA ALA A 279 -17.24 -19.31 27.45
C ALA A 279 -16.01 -18.60 28.04
N LYS A 280 -15.86 -17.29 27.79
CA LYS A 280 -14.76 -16.50 28.37
C LYS A 280 -14.85 -16.31 29.87
N GLU A 281 -16.06 -16.17 30.42
CA GLU A 281 -16.27 -16.10 31.86
C GLU A 281 -15.94 -17.42 32.55
N ASP A 282 -16.22 -18.55 31.91
CA ASP A 282 -15.90 -19.87 32.46
C ASP A 282 -14.41 -20.21 32.34
N GLU A 283 -13.75 -19.83 31.23
CA GLU A 283 -12.29 -19.90 31.05
C GLU A 283 -11.56 -19.08 32.14
N LEU A 284 -11.98 -17.83 32.38
CA LEU A 284 -11.41 -16.98 33.43
C LEU A 284 -11.63 -17.53 34.84
N LYS A 285 -12.77 -18.19 35.11
CA LYS A 285 -13.00 -18.88 36.41
C LYS A 285 -12.07 -20.07 36.58
N GLU A 286 -11.85 -20.85 35.52
CA GLU A 286 -10.96 -22.02 35.56
C GLU A 286 -9.50 -21.60 35.75
N GLU A 287 -9.04 -20.54 35.07
CA GLU A 287 -7.71 -19.95 35.30
C GLU A 287 -7.56 -19.38 36.70
N ALA A 288 -8.56 -18.66 37.22
CA ALA A 288 -8.55 -18.14 38.59
C ALA A 288 -8.46 -19.27 39.63
N MET A 289 -9.27 -20.33 39.49
CA MET A 289 -9.19 -21.50 40.38
C MET A 289 -7.83 -22.20 40.30
N LYS A 290 -7.21 -22.29 39.12
CA LYS A 290 -5.85 -22.85 38.96
C LYS A 290 -4.80 -21.95 39.62
N ALA A 291 -4.91 -20.64 39.50
CA ALA A 291 -4.00 -19.69 40.13
C ALA A 291 -4.13 -19.71 41.66
N ASP A 292 -5.34 -19.77 42.20
CA ASP A 292 -5.61 -19.89 43.64
C ASP A 292 -5.07 -21.22 44.19
N MET A 293 -5.32 -22.36 43.51
CA MET A 293 -4.75 -23.65 43.90
C MET A 293 -3.22 -23.68 43.83
N ALA A 294 -2.61 -22.98 42.87
CA ALA A 294 -1.15 -22.85 42.80
C ALA A 294 -0.59 -22.02 43.97
N HIS A 295 -1.26 -20.92 44.34
CA HIS A 295 -0.89 -20.11 45.52
C HIS A 295 -1.03 -20.89 46.83
N GLU A 296 -2.12 -21.66 47.00
CA GLU A 296 -2.28 -22.53 48.17
C GLU A 296 -1.19 -23.62 48.24
N MET A 297 -0.77 -24.18 47.10
CA MET A 297 0.34 -25.13 47.05
C MET A 297 1.68 -24.51 47.46
N ASP A 298 2.00 -23.29 47.00
CA ASP A 298 3.24 -22.58 47.41
C ASP A 298 3.24 -22.19 48.90
N ASP A 299 2.09 -21.76 49.45
CA ASP A 299 1.92 -21.50 50.88
C ASP A 299 2.06 -22.78 51.72
N MET A 300 1.57 -23.92 51.23
CA MET A 300 1.77 -25.22 51.87
C MET A 300 3.24 -25.66 51.85
N VAL A 301 3.95 -25.50 50.72
CA VAL A 301 5.40 -25.82 50.63
C VAL A 301 6.21 -24.95 51.59
N SER A 302 5.92 -23.65 51.65
CA SER A 302 6.57 -22.71 52.56
C SER A 302 6.33 -23.04 54.04
N ASN A 303 5.09 -23.38 54.42
CA ASN A 303 4.77 -23.84 55.79
C ASN A 303 5.43 -25.19 56.14
N THR A 304 5.56 -26.09 55.18
CA THR A 304 6.19 -27.41 55.41
C THR A 304 7.68 -27.27 55.70
N MET A 305 8.38 -26.33 55.04
CA MET A 305 9.76 -25.96 55.39
C MET A 305 9.87 -25.45 56.84
N PHE A 306 8.98 -24.54 57.27
CA PHE A 306 9.00 -23.98 58.62
C PHE A 306 8.74 -25.01 59.74
N LEU A 307 7.91 -26.02 59.47
CA LEU A 307 7.61 -27.10 60.42
C LEU A 307 8.74 -28.12 60.56
N SER A 308 9.56 -28.32 59.52
CA SER A 308 10.72 -29.23 59.57
C SER A 308 11.78 -28.78 60.59
N SER A 309 11.95 -27.47 60.76
CA SER A 309 12.95 -26.86 61.67
C SER A 309 12.58 -26.92 63.16
N ARG A 310 11.33 -27.23 63.52
CA ARG A 310 10.88 -27.24 64.93
C ARG A 310 10.89 -28.60 65.63
N LYS A 311 11.15 -29.71 64.92
CA LYS A 311 11.00 -31.07 65.47
C LYS A 311 12.30 -31.73 65.99
N LYS A 312 13.34 -30.93 66.30
CA LYS A 312 14.62 -31.39 66.87
C LYS A 312 15.08 -30.57 68.10
N MET A 313 14.27 -30.52 69.17
CA MET A 313 14.76 -30.24 70.52
C MET A 313 13.92 -30.98 71.58
N CYS A 314 14.40 -32.14 72.03
CA CYS A 314 14.29 -32.68 73.40
C CYS A 314 14.77 -34.14 73.45
N ALA A 315 15.86 -34.38 74.20
CA ALA A 315 16.40 -35.64 74.74
C ALA A 315 17.91 -35.76 74.44
N ALA A 316 18.74 -35.62 75.49
CA ALA A 316 20.20 -35.68 75.40
C ALA A 316 20.76 -36.79 76.30
N VAL A 317 21.77 -37.51 75.79
CA VAL A 317 22.69 -38.37 76.56
C VAL A 317 24.11 -38.15 75.94
N PRO A 318 25.21 -38.10 76.71
CA PRO A 318 26.36 -37.25 76.34
C PRO A 318 27.67 -37.98 75.95
N GLN A 319 28.61 -37.17 75.43
CA GLN A 319 30.06 -37.43 75.23
C GLN A 319 30.41 -38.43 74.10
N GLN A 320 31.42 -38.20 73.23
CA GLN A 320 32.50 -37.18 73.11
C GLN A 320 32.69 -36.83 71.58
N MET A 321 33.56 -35.93 71.08
CA MET A 321 34.74 -35.24 71.63
C MET A 321 34.99 -33.83 70.98
N MET A 322 36.27 -33.44 70.86
CA MET A 322 36.92 -32.28 70.19
C MET A 322 36.49 -32.07 68.70
N ALA A 323 36.45 -30.88 68.07
CA ALA A 323 37.35 -29.72 68.20
C ALA A 323 36.76 -28.38 67.67
N ARG A 324 37.31 -27.28 68.21
CA ARG A 324 37.13 -25.84 67.90
C ARG A 324 37.57 -25.41 66.47
N ARG A 325 37.25 -24.22 65.91
CA ARG A 325 36.25 -23.13 66.15
C ARG A 325 36.52 -21.94 65.19
N SER A 326 35.51 -21.41 64.46
CA SER A 326 35.32 -20.00 63.98
C SER A 326 36.44 -19.30 63.13
N MET A 327 36.22 -18.23 62.34
CA MET A 327 35.08 -17.31 62.08
C MET A 327 35.31 -16.51 60.76
N MET A 328 34.34 -15.65 60.37
CA MET A 328 34.43 -14.58 59.35
C MET A 328 34.50 -15.01 57.87
N SER A 329 34.07 -14.22 56.87
CA SER A 329 33.11 -13.08 56.84
C SER A 329 32.73 -12.76 55.37
N LEU A 330 31.47 -12.35 55.19
CA LEU A 330 30.86 -11.48 54.16
C LEU A 330 31.57 -11.12 52.83
N GLU A 331 30.74 -11.15 51.78
CA GLU A 331 30.53 -10.12 50.73
C GLU A 331 31.38 -10.06 49.43
N ALA A 332 30.60 -10.11 48.33
CA ALA A 332 30.59 -9.19 47.18
C ALA A 332 31.60 -9.29 46.01
N GLU A 333 31.00 -9.52 44.84
CA GLU A 333 31.23 -8.88 43.53
C GLU A 333 32.42 -9.23 42.60
N SER A 334 32.03 -9.57 41.36
CA SER A 334 32.54 -9.09 40.06
C SER A 334 33.74 -9.77 39.38
N SER A 335 33.71 -9.69 38.04
CA SER A 335 34.84 -9.87 37.09
C SER A 335 35.45 -11.28 37.03
N SER A 336 36.11 -11.76 35.99
CA SER A 336 36.20 -11.49 34.54
C SER A 336 37.20 -12.52 34.00
N GLU A 337 37.20 -12.75 32.67
CA GLU A 337 38.29 -13.26 31.82
C GLU A 337 39.61 -13.74 32.48
N GLU A 338 39.99 -14.99 32.22
CA GLU A 338 41.33 -15.41 31.72
C GLU A 338 41.35 -16.95 31.53
N GLU A 339 41.63 -17.43 30.31
CA GLU A 339 42.04 -18.82 30.03
C GLU A 339 43.35 -18.76 29.22
N GLU A 340 44.37 -19.49 29.69
CA GLU A 340 45.72 -19.48 29.12
C GLU A 340 45.90 -20.48 27.97
N VAL A 341 46.99 -20.26 27.23
CA VAL A 341 47.45 -20.97 26.05
C VAL A 341 48.09 -22.32 26.40
N GLU A 342 47.77 -23.37 25.64
CA GLU A 342 48.76 -24.40 25.29
C GLU A 342 48.75 -24.64 23.78
N ASP A 343 49.92 -24.51 23.16
CA ASP A 343 50.16 -24.83 21.75
C ASP A 343 50.42 -26.34 21.57
N ASP A 344 49.91 -26.93 20.48
CA ASP A 344 50.60 -28.07 19.86
C ASP A 344 50.40 -28.04 18.33
N ASP A 345 51.51 -27.99 17.61
CA ASP A 345 51.58 -27.88 16.15
C ASP A 345 51.26 -29.23 15.49
N ASN A 346 50.43 -29.24 14.44
CA ASN A 346 50.69 -30.12 13.30
C ASN A 346 50.06 -29.61 11.99
N ASN A 347 50.91 -29.51 10.97
CA ASN A 347 50.58 -29.08 9.61
C ASN A 347 49.71 -30.12 8.88
N GLU A 348 48.65 -29.66 8.22
CA GLU A 348 48.23 -30.22 6.93
C GLU A 348 47.58 -29.13 6.05
N GLU A 349 47.98 -29.07 4.78
CA GLU A 349 47.68 -27.97 3.86
C GLU A 349 46.23 -28.02 3.35
N CYS A 350 45.51 -26.89 3.35
CA CYS A 350 44.22 -26.77 2.66
C CYS A 350 43.98 -25.38 2.05
N GLU A 351 43.47 -25.39 0.81
CA GLU A 351 43.33 -24.21 -0.05
C GLU A 351 42.15 -23.31 0.36
N VAL A 352 42.33 -21.99 0.21
CA VAL A 352 41.36 -20.97 0.61
C VAL A 352 40.27 -20.80 -0.46
N ASN A 353 39.03 -21.22 -0.13
CA ASN A 353 37.83 -20.82 -0.88
C ASN A 353 36.86 -20.04 0.02
N GLY A 354 36.71 -18.74 -0.25
CA GLY A 354 35.84 -17.85 0.52
C GLY A 354 34.36 -18.04 0.19
N ARG A 355 33.53 -18.26 1.22
CA ARG A 355 32.07 -18.21 1.11
C ARG A 355 31.57 -16.77 0.99
N SER A 356 30.64 -16.55 0.07
CA SER A 356 29.73 -15.40 0.12
C SER A 356 28.31 -15.82 -0.29
N LEU A 357 27.40 -15.76 0.68
CA LEU A 357 25.95 -15.56 0.58
C LEU A 357 25.22 -16.19 -0.64
N GLU A 358 24.70 -17.40 -0.44
CA GLU A 358 23.74 -18.02 -1.37
C GLU A 358 22.32 -17.48 -1.17
N ALA A 359 21.67 -17.11 -2.27
CA ALA A 359 20.25 -16.78 -2.29
C ALA A 359 19.41 -18.06 -2.36
N GLN A 360 18.36 -18.17 -1.55
CA GLN A 360 17.42 -19.31 -1.61
C GLN A 360 16.37 -19.11 -2.71
N SER A 361 16.44 -19.98 -3.71
CA SER A 361 15.50 -20.12 -4.82
C SER A 361 14.10 -20.52 -4.35
N GLN A 362 13.06 -19.93 -4.95
CA GLN A 362 11.71 -20.51 -4.90
C GLN A 362 11.48 -21.32 -6.18
N GLU A 363 11.33 -22.64 -6.04
CA GLU A 363 10.96 -23.51 -7.13
C GLU A 363 9.53 -23.22 -7.61
N THR A 364 9.37 -22.94 -8.90
CA THR A 364 8.05 -22.90 -9.54
C THR A 364 7.82 -24.25 -10.22
N GLN A 365 7.07 -25.15 -9.58
CA GLN A 365 6.71 -26.43 -10.21
C GLN A 365 5.59 -26.24 -11.25
N GLU A 366 5.76 -26.88 -12.41
CA GLU A 366 4.79 -26.86 -13.51
C GLU A 366 3.44 -27.46 -13.08
N TYR A 367 2.33 -26.86 -13.52
CA TYR A 367 1.04 -27.54 -13.54
C TYR A 367 0.44 -27.52 -14.96
N LYS A 368 0.43 -28.69 -15.61
CA LYS A 368 -0.27 -28.89 -16.88
C LYS A 368 -1.75 -29.13 -16.61
N GLY A 369 -2.61 -28.26 -17.13
CA GLY A 369 -4.06 -28.37 -16.98
C GLY A 369 -4.79 -27.84 -18.21
N GLY A 370 -4.72 -28.56 -19.33
CA GLY A 370 -5.40 -28.14 -20.57
C GLY A 370 -6.90 -28.40 -20.52
N LYS A 371 -7.70 -27.35 -20.75
CA LYS A 371 -9.02 -27.46 -21.37
C LYS A 371 -9.18 -26.37 -22.43
N SER A 372 -9.35 -26.81 -23.67
CA SER A 372 -9.67 -25.95 -24.81
C SER A 372 -11.04 -25.31 -24.64
N SER A 373 -11.11 -23.99 -24.78
CA SER A 373 -12.31 -23.31 -25.22
C SER A 373 -11.96 -22.55 -26.50
N SER A 374 -12.75 -22.81 -27.55
CA SER A 374 -12.59 -22.18 -28.86
C SER A 374 -12.81 -20.68 -28.76
N SER A 375 -11.84 -19.89 -29.22
CA SER A 375 -11.94 -18.44 -29.35
C SER A 375 -12.94 -18.04 -30.44
N SER A 376 -14.22 -18.01 -30.09
CA SER A 376 -15.21 -17.27 -30.85
C SER A 376 -14.89 -15.78 -30.76
N SER A 377 -14.68 -15.15 -31.90
CA SER A 377 -14.34 -13.73 -32.03
C SER A 377 -15.51 -12.84 -31.61
N THR A 378 -15.52 -12.44 -30.33
CA THR A 378 -16.39 -11.36 -29.82
C THR A 378 -15.53 -10.24 -29.27
N THR A 379 -15.39 -9.17 -30.04
CA THR A 379 -14.59 -7.98 -29.72
C THR A 379 -15.21 -7.18 -28.56
N ASN A 380 -14.80 -7.48 -27.33
CA ASN A 380 -15.04 -6.63 -26.17
C ASN A 380 -13.73 -5.91 -25.79
N SER A 381 -13.68 -4.59 -25.99
CA SER A 381 -12.50 -3.75 -25.73
C SER A 381 -12.30 -3.50 -24.23
N SER A 382 -11.69 -4.46 -23.54
CA SER A 382 -11.15 -4.23 -22.19
C SER A 382 -9.95 -3.29 -22.23
N ILE A 383 -9.86 -2.35 -21.29
CA ILE A 383 -8.72 -1.43 -21.17
C ILE A 383 -7.59 -2.15 -20.45
N GLU A 384 -6.54 -2.54 -21.16
CA GLU A 384 -5.40 -3.23 -20.58
C GLU A 384 -4.44 -2.25 -19.88
N PHE A 385 -4.63 -2.06 -18.58
CA PHE A 385 -3.89 -1.09 -17.75
C PHE A 385 -2.36 -1.32 -17.77
N THR A 386 -1.93 -2.57 -17.77
CA THR A 386 -0.51 -3.00 -17.81
C THR A 386 0.23 -2.56 -19.08
N ASN A 387 -0.48 -2.15 -20.13
CA ASN A 387 0.10 -1.59 -21.35
C ASN A 387 0.24 -0.05 -21.34
N ILE A 388 -0.38 0.67 -20.38
CA ILE A 388 -0.25 2.13 -20.28
C ILE A 388 1.23 2.56 -20.09
N PRO A 389 2.04 1.93 -19.21
CA PRO A 389 3.47 2.27 -19.08
C PRO A 389 4.26 2.03 -20.38
N LYS A 390 3.90 1.02 -21.18
CA LYS A 390 4.52 0.76 -22.48
C LYS A 390 4.17 1.86 -23.50
N LYS A 391 2.89 2.26 -23.55
CA LYS A 391 2.41 3.38 -24.39
C LYS A 391 3.09 4.70 -24.01
N LEU A 392 3.21 5.01 -22.71
CA LEU A 392 3.96 6.17 -22.21
C LEU A 392 5.43 6.13 -22.64
N ASN A 393 6.13 5.02 -22.38
CA ASN A 393 7.55 4.90 -22.69
C ASN A 393 7.83 5.03 -24.21
N ALA A 394 6.96 4.46 -25.06
CA ALA A 394 7.04 4.62 -26.51
C ALA A 394 6.73 6.06 -26.97
N ALA A 395 5.79 6.76 -26.32
CA ALA A 395 5.54 8.17 -26.58
C ALA A 395 6.77 9.02 -26.22
N PHE A 396 7.37 8.80 -25.05
CA PHE A 396 8.59 9.50 -24.63
C PHE A 396 9.81 9.18 -25.51
N GLU A 397 9.92 7.96 -26.06
CA GLU A 397 10.98 7.60 -27.01
C GLU A 397 10.95 8.48 -28.27
N LYS A 398 9.77 8.76 -28.82
CA LYS A 398 9.62 9.68 -29.98
C LYS A 398 10.16 11.07 -29.71
N PHE A 399 10.02 11.57 -28.49
CA PHE A 399 10.56 12.87 -28.05
C PHE A 399 12.03 12.80 -27.56
N SER A 400 12.67 11.62 -27.58
CA SER A 400 14.05 11.39 -27.09
C SER A 400 15.14 11.57 -28.16
N ALA A 401 14.75 11.72 -29.42
CA ALA A 401 15.64 12.03 -30.55
C ALA A 401 16.15 13.49 -30.52
N ASP A 402 15.49 14.35 -29.76
CA ASP A 402 15.90 15.72 -29.51
C ASP A 402 17.11 15.75 -28.56
N GLU A 403 18.28 16.21 -29.00
CA GLU A 403 19.48 16.25 -28.15
C GLU A 403 19.38 17.26 -27.00
N VAL A 404 18.60 18.33 -27.18
CA VAL A 404 18.42 19.37 -26.15
C VAL A 404 17.34 18.95 -25.15
N TYR A 405 16.31 18.23 -25.61
CA TYR A 405 15.11 17.93 -24.82
C TYR A 405 14.84 16.43 -24.56
N GLY A 406 15.66 15.50 -25.03
CA GLY A 406 15.44 14.06 -24.92
C GLY A 406 15.92 13.39 -23.62
N GLY A 407 15.48 12.15 -23.40
CA GLY A 407 15.99 11.24 -22.35
C GLY A 407 15.54 11.49 -20.90
N VAL A 408 14.78 12.56 -20.64
CA VAL A 408 14.51 13.06 -19.27
C VAL A 408 13.43 12.27 -18.52
N MET A 409 12.59 11.48 -19.21
CA MET A 409 11.40 10.83 -18.62
C MET A 409 11.64 9.34 -18.37
N ARG A 410 11.39 8.89 -17.14
CA ARG A 410 11.59 7.52 -16.67
C ARG A 410 10.29 6.98 -16.06
N THR A 411 9.95 5.71 -16.34
CA THR A 411 8.81 5.06 -15.68
C THR A 411 9.20 4.71 -14.25
N THR A 412 8.35 5.06 -13.29
CA THR A 412 8.63 4.88 -11.87
C THR A 412 7.76 3.76 -11.31
N THR A 413 8.38 2.86 -10.56
CA THR A 413 7.68 1.76 -9.89
C THR A 413 7.55 2.03 -8.40
N PHE A 414 6.42 1.62 -7.82
CA PHE A 414 6.15 1.78 -6.39
C PHE A 414 6.36 0.49 -5.61
N LYS A 415 6.90 0.64 -4.40
CA LYS A 415 6.88 -0.33 -3.30
C LYS A 415 6.43 0.38 -2.03
N THR A 416 5.78 -0.33 -1.13
CA THR A 416 5.45 0.18 0.21
C THR A 416 6.64 -0.01 1.14
N GLY A 417 6.90 0.96 2.01
CA GLY A 417 8.00 0.91 2.98
C GLY A 417 7.78 -0.11 4.09
N GLU A 418 8.88 -0.58 4.69
CA GLU A 418 8.89 -1.65 5.71
C GLU A 418 8.36 -1.21 7.09
N LYS A 419 8.15 0.09 7.31
CA LYS A 419 7.69 0.67 8.57
C LYS A 419 6.53 1.64 8.33
N TRP A 420 5.31 1.24 8.67
CA TRP A 420 4.14 2.12 8.61
C TRP A 420 3.88 2.73 9.99
N ARG A 421 3.18 3.87 10.05
CA ARG A 421 2.73 4.49 11.31
C ARG A 421 1.21 4.48 11.35
N LYS A 422 0.61 3.77 12.32
CA LYS A 422 -0.83 3.80 12.58
C LYS A 422 -1.12 4.61 13.83
N SER A 423 -1.88 5.68 13.70
CA SER A 423 -2.49 6.41 14.81
C SER A 423 -3.93 5.92 14.99
N TYR A 424 -4.30 5.53 16.21
CA TYR A 424 -5.60 4.94 16.52
C TYR A 424 -6.12 5.43 17.88
N GLN A 425 -7.44 5.44 18.07
CA GLN A 425 -8.08 5.86 19.31
C GLN A 425 -8.75 4.65 19.99
N PRO A 426 -8.16 4.05 21.05
CA PRO A 426 -8.68 2.84 21.68
C PRO A 426 -10.13 2.93 22.16
N ASN A 427 -10.51 4.09 22.71
CA ASN A 427 -11.85 4.43 23.14
C ASN A 427 -12.15 5.88 22.74
N LEU A 428 -13.44 6.24 22.57
CA LEU A 428 -13.84 7.58 22.11
C LEU A 428 -13.32 8.75 22.97
N LEU A 429 -12.97 8.50 24.24
CA LEU A 429 -12.45 9.48 25.20
C LEU A 429 -10.95 9.33 25.51
N SER A 430 -10.27 8.30 25.00
CA SER A 430 -8.82 8.13 25.23
C SER A 430 -8.00 8.99 24.28
N SER A 431 -6.78 9.37 24.67
CA SER A 431 -5.81 9.96 23.74
C SER A 431 -5.52 9.04 22.55
N ILE A 432 -5.19 9.66 21.41
CA ILE A 432 -4.71 8.94 20.22
C ILE A 432 -3.37 8.29 20.57
N LYS A 433 -3.20 7.02 20.21
CA LYS A 433 -1.96 6.27 20.35
C LYS A 433 -1.38 6.01 18.96
N THR A 434 -0.07 6.14 18.81
CA THR A 434 0.63 5.79 17.56
C THR A 434 1.41 4.50 17.75
N LYS A 435 1.24 3.54 16.84
CA LYS A 435 1.99 2.29 16.77
C LYS A 435 2.72 2.21 15.43
N ALA A 436 3.99 1.79 15.45
CA ALA A 436 4.71 1.39 14.24
C ALA A 436 4.35 -0.05 13.84
N PHE A 437 4.19 -0.31 12.56
CA PHE A 437 3.90 -1.63 11.98
C PHE A 437 5.08 -2.05 11.10
N TYR A 438 5.81 -3.08 11.53
CA TYR A 438 6.91 -3.68 10.78
C TYR A 438 6.40 -4.81 9.86
N VAL A 439 7.29 -5.43 9.07
CA VAL A 439 6.95 -6.44 8.05
C VAL A 439 6.05 -7.55 8.59
N ASP A 440 6.32 -8.11 9.78
CA ASP A 440 5.48 -9.16 10.38
C ASP A 440 4.10 -8.65 10.81
N ASP A 441 4.00 -7.42 11.33
CA ASP A 441 2.71 -6.80 11.62
C ASP A 441 1.91 -6.60 10.33
N GLN A 442 2.56 -6.13 9.25
CA GLN A 442 1.91 -5.91 7.95
C GLN A 442 1.42 -7.21 7.33
N LYS A 443 2.18 -8.31 7.46
CA LYS A 443 1.76 -9.65 7.02
C LYS A 443 0.56 -10.17 7.82
N ARG A 444 0.55 -9.93 9.14
CA ARG A 444 -0.57 -10.31 10.01
C ARG A 444 -1.84 -9.50 9.71
N GLU A 445 -1.73 -8.19 9.52
CA GLU A 445 -2.87 -7.36 9.10
C GLU A 445 -3.35 -7.71 7.69
N LYS A 446 -2.45 -8.06 6.76
CA LYS A 446 -2.81 -8.53 5.42
C LYS A 446 -3.68 -9.78 5.49
N ASN A 447 -3.22 -10.81 6.21
CA ASN A 447 -3.98 -12.05 6.37
C ASN A 447 -5.35 -11.77 7.01
N LYS A 448 -5.36 -11.03 8.14
CA LYS A 448 -6.58 -10.58 8.84
C LYS A 448 -7.58 -9.85 7.93
N ALA A 449 -7.10 -9.05 6.99
CA ALA A 449 -7.93 -8.37 6.00
C ALA A 449 -8.43 -9.31 4.88
N LEU A 450 -7.62 -10.25 4.40
CA LEU A 450 -8.02 -11.23 3.40
C LEU A 450 -9.01 -12.27 3.97
N ASP A 451 -8.85 -12.69 5.23
CA ASP A 451 -9.79 -13.57 5.93
C ASP A 451 -11.18 -12.89 6.05
N LEU A 452 -11.20 -11.60 6.41
CA LEU A 452 -12.44 -10.81 6.40
C LEU A 452 -13.01 -10.69 4.98
N LEU A 453 -12.18 -10.57 3.95
CA LEU A 453 -12.65 -10.48 2.57
C LEU A 453 -13.23 -11.82 2.07
N ASP A 454 -12.68 -12.97 2.48
CA ASP A 454 -13.26 -14.30 2.25
C ASP A 454 -14.65 -14.40 2.89
N ALA A 455 -14.77 -14.05 4.18
CA ALA A 455 -16.06 -14.03 4.89
C ALA A 455 -17.09 -13.08 4.25
N LEU A 456 -16.68 -11.86 3.87
CA LEU A 456 -17.54 -10.85 3.24
C LEU A 456 -17.96 -11.17 1.79
N SER A 457 -17.24 -12.09 1.15
CA SER A 457 -17.51 -12.56 -0.22
C SER A 457 -18.10 -13.97 -0.25
N ARG A 458 -18.37 -14.61 0.90
CA ARG A 458 -18.74 -16.03 0.99
C ARG A 458 -17.79 -16.89 0.14
N SER A 459 -16.49 -16.75 0.43
CA SER A 459 -15.36 -17.37 -0.28
C SER A 459 -15.38 -17.14 -1.80
N GLY A 460 -15.62 -15.89 -2.21
CA GLY A 460 -15.63 -15.45 -3.61
C GLY A 460 -16.96 -15.59 -4.37
N SER A 461 -17.99 -16.22 -3.79
CA SER A 461 -19.29 -16.40 -4.46
C SER A 461 -20.16 -15.15 -4.51
N LEU A 462 -19.96 -14.20 -3.59
CA LEU A 462 -20.65 -12.91 -3.52
C LEU A 462 -19.71 -11.78 -3.99
N PRO A 463 -20.02 -11.09 -5.11
CA PRO A 463 -19.18 -10.00 -5.61
C PRO A 463 -19.19 -8.77 -4.68
N ILE A 464 -18.07 -8.04 -4.65
CA ILE A 464 -17.94 -6.77 -3.94
C ILE A 464 -18.38 -5.64 -4.86
N ALA A 465 -19.55 -5.07 -4.60
CA ALA A 465 -20.10 -3.96 -5.39
C ALA A 465 -19.71 -2.58 -4.85
N CYS A 466 -19.53 -2.44 -3.53
CA CYS A 466 -19.34 -1.13 -2.87
C CYS A 466 -17.87 -0.85 -2.55
N ALA A 467 -17.12 -0.58 -3.61
CA ALA A 467 -15.67 -0.40 -3.53
C ALA A 467 -15.14 0.51 -4.64
N GLU A 468 -13.89 0.95 -4.50
CA GLU A 468 -13.21 1.91 -5.38
C GLU A 468 -11.80 1.41 -5.70
N LEU A 469 -11.37 1.50 -6.96
CA LEU A 469 -10.03 1.09 -7.40
C LEU A 469 -9.30 2.27 -8.07
N HIS A 470 -8.22 2.71 -7.43
CA HIS A 470 -7.31 3.73 -7.95
C HIS A 470 -6.10 3.05 -8.58
N ILE A 471 -5.91 3.25 -9.88
CA ILE A 471 -4.83 2.69 -10.68
C ILE A 471 -3.84 3.82 -10.94
N ILE A 472 -2.63 3.71 -10.40
CA ILE A 472 -1.60 4.76 -10.45
C ILE A 472 -0.47 4.31 -11.38
N VAL A 473 -0.19 5.14 -12.39
CA VAL A 473 0.98 5.03 -13.26
C VAL A 473 1.86 6.26 -13.01
N ALA A 474 3.12 6.06 -12.66
CA ALA A 474 4.04 7.16 -12.37
C ALA A 474 5.18 7.29 -13.37
N SER A 475 5.68 8.51 -13.51
CA SER A 475 6.90 8.79 -14.28
C SER A 475 7.67 9.95 -13.67
N THR A 476 8.94 9.71 -13.36
CA THR A 476 9.89 10.75 -12.94
C THR A 476 10.51 11.42 -14.16
N HIS A 477 10.47 12.73 -14.15
CA HIS A 477 11.19 13.63 -15.02
C HIS A 477 12.51 14.01 -14.32
N SER A 478 13.58 13.29 -14.66
CA SER A 478 14.86 13.33 -13.96
C SER A 478 15.85 14.30 -14.61
N PHE A 479 16.22 15.36 -13.91
CA PHE A 479 17.22 16.33 -14.33
C PHE A 479 18.58 16.04 -13.67
N GLU A 480 19.65 15.94 -14.46
CA GLU A 480 21.02 15.69 -13.99
C GLU A 480 21.58 16.77 -13.04
N GLN A 481 20.97 17.95 -13.01
CA GLN A 481 21.47 19.13 -12.30
C GLN A 481 20.33 19.80 -11.55
N SER A 482 20.65 20.72 -10.63
CA SER A 482 19.62 21.52 -9.95
C SER A 482 18.81 22.39 -10.93
N VAL A 483 17.62 22.86 -10.53
CA VAL A 483 16.76 23.76 -11.35
C VAL A 483 17.58 24.94 -11.90
N VAL A 484 18.33 25.59 -11.01
CA VAL A 484 19.14 26.77 -11.32
C VAL A 484 20.29 26.44 -12.28
N ASP A 485 20.95 25.29 -12.09
CA ASP A 485 22.02 24.86 -12.98
C ASP A 485 21.48 24.44 -14.36
N THR A 486 20.30 23.84 -14.42
CA THR A 486 19.62 23.52 -15.68
C THR A 486 19.35 24.78 -16.51
N VAL A 487 18.88 25.85 -15.86
CA VAL A 487 18.66 27.15 -16.52
C VAL A 487 19.99 27.83 -16.87
N VAL A 488 20.96 27.89 -15.95
CA VAL A 488 22.17 28.73 -16.12
C VAL A 488 23.31 28.03 -16.85
N LYS A 489 23.56 26.74 -16.59
CA LYS A 489 24.67 25.98 -17.18
C LYS A 489 24.27 25.28 -18.48
N LYS A 490 23.08 24.67 -18.53
CA LYS A 490 22.57 24.01 -19.75
C LYS A 490 21.81 24.96 -20.68
N ASN A 491 21.47 26.18 -20.25
CA ASN A 491 20.63 27.12 -21.01
C ASN A 491 19.28 26.50 -21.44
N VAL A 492 18.70 25.68 -20.56
CA VAL A 492 17.45 24.94 -20.81
C VAL A 492 16.35 25.45 -19.89
N ASN A 493 15.18 25.77 -20.45
CA ASN A 493 13.99 26.04 -19.67
C ASN A 493 13.36 24.73 -19.16
N PRO A 494 13.35 24.42 -17.85
CA PRO A 494 12.73 23.20 -17.34
C PRO A 494 11.19 23.23 -17.45
N ILE A 495 10.58 24.42 -17.50
CA ILE A 495 9.11 24.58 -17.58
C ILE A 495 8.59 23.95 -18.87
N GLU A 496 9.21 24.27 -20.02
CA GLU A 496 8.83 23.78 -21.35
C GLU A 496 8.96 22.24 -21.44
N LYS A 497 10.00 21.68 -20.82
CA LYS A 497 10.16 20.22 -20.71
C LYS A 497 9.04 19.57 -19.90
N ILE A 498 8.68 20.15 -18.76
CA ILE A 498 7.62 19.64 -17.88
C ILE A 498 6.26 19.80 -18.58
N GLU A 499 5.96 20.95 -19.17
CA GLU A 499 4.74 21.24 -19.94
C GLU A 499 4.52 20.22 -21.06
N ARG A 500 5.54 19.93 -21.88
CA ARG A 500 5.48 18.90 -22.92
C ARG A 500 5.18 17.50 -22.34
N SER A 501 5.89 17.11 -21.28
CA SER A 501 5.69 15.80 -20.62
C SER A 501 4.29 15.66 -20.03
N HIS A 502 3.77 16.73 -19.42
CA HIS A 502 2.40 16.81 -18.89
C HIS A 502 1.34 16.63 -19.98
N LEU A 503 1.51 17.28 -21.13
CA LEU A 503 0.59 17.17 -22.26
C LEU A 503 0.55 15.77 -22.88
N VAL A 504 1.70 15.11 -23.02
CA VAL A 504 1.79 13.73 -23.52
C VAL A 504 1.07 12.76 -22.59
N VAL A 505 1.30 12.88 -21.27
CA VAL A 505 0.65 12.05 -20.25
C VAL A 505 -0.86 12.31 -20.20
N ALA A 506 -1.28 13.57 -20.14
CA ALA A 506 -2.70 13.95 -20.12
C ALA A 506 -3.43 13.41 -21.35
N SER A 507 -2.83 13.55 -22.54
CA SER A 507 -3.42 13.05 -23.78
C SER A 507 -3.63 11.54 -23.76
N LEU A 508 -2.66 10.77 -23.25
CA LEU A 508 -2.77 9.31 -23.15
C LEU A 508 -3.80 8.86 -22.10
N ILE A 509 -3.83 9.51 -20.93
CA ILE A 509 -4.68 9.10 -19.81
C ILE A 509 -6.14 9.45 -20.09
N HIS A 510 -6.41 10.69 -20.50
CA HIS A 510 -7.75 11.13 -20.86
C HIS A 510 -8.22 10.54 -22.20
N ASP A 511 -7.30 10.06 -23.05
CA ASP A 511 -7.55 9.53 -24.40
C ASP A 511 -8.16 10.60 -25.32
N VAL A 512 -7.51 11.76 -25.30
CA VAL A 512 -7.99 13.02 -25.88
C VAL A 512 -6.82 13.78 -26.52
N GLY A 513 -7.01 14.29 -27.73
CA GLY A 513 -6.00 15.09 -28.43
C GLY A 513 -5.78 16.49 -27.82
N LEU A 514 -4.58 17.04 -28.01
CA LEU A 514 -4.09 18.27 -27.37
C LEU A 514 -5.02 19.49 -27.52
N GLU A 515 -5.66 19.63 -28.69
CA GLU A 515 -6.65 20.68 -29.01
C GLU A 515 -7.79 20.79 -27.97
N LYS A 516 -8.19 19.66 -27.36
CA LYS A 516 -9.26 19.60 -26.36
C LYS A 516 -8.74 19.69 -24.92
N LEU A 517 -7.46 19.41 -24.67
CA LEU A 517 -6.86 19.47 -23.34
C LEU A 517 -6.63 20.91 -22.87
N LEU A 518 -6.40 21.84 -23.80
CA LEU A 518 -6.02 23.23 -23.51
C LEU A 518 -7.23 24.17 -23.54
N ARG A 519 -7.24 25.18 -22.65
CA ARG A 519 -8.29 26.23 -22.62
C ARG A 519 -8.27 27.14 -23.85
N SER A 520 -7.13 27.28 -24.53
CA SER A 520 -6.94 28.29 -25.58
C SER A 520 -6.01 27.82 -26.68
N THR A 521 -6.43 28.06 -27.93
CA THR A 521 -5.63 27.84 -29.15
C THR A 521 -4.39 28.73 -29.23
N HIS A 522 -4.32 29.82 -28.44
CA HIS A 522 -3.10 30.62 -28.30
C HIS A 522 -2.00 29.85 -27.56
N GLU A 523 -2.34 29.18 -26.45
CA GLU A 523 -1.39 28.38 -25.70
C GLU A 523 -0.88 27.21 -26.54
N LEU A 524 -1.76 26.56 -27.31
CA LEU A 524 -1.34 25.53 -28.26
C LEU A 524 -0.28 26.06 -29.24
N LYS A 525 -0.47 27.24 -29.83
CA LYS A 525 0.54 27.87 -30.72
C LYS A 525 1.87 28.17 -30.00
N ARG A 526 1.84 28.68 -28.77
CA ARG A 526 3.05 28.90 -27.94
C ARG A 526 3.78 27.59 -27.69
N ILE A 527 3.05 26.54 -27.33
CA ILE A 527 3.58 25.22 -27.00
C ILE A 527 4.23 24.59 -28.24
N VAL A 528 3.53 24.60 -29.37
CA VAL A 528 4.03 24.07 -30.65
C VAL A 528 5.25 24.82 -31.15
N GLY A 529 5.36 26.12 -30.87
CA GLY A 529 6.54 26.92 -31.21
C GLY A 529 7.85 26.44 -30.56
N HIS A 530 7.80 25.77 -29.40
CA HIS A 530 8.97 25.21 -28.71
C HIS A 530 8.94 23.67 -28.60
N SER A 531 7.85 23.03 -29.02
CA SER A 531 7.67 21.57 -29.04
C SER A 531 6.89 21.12 -30.28
N PRO A 532 7.45 21.30 -31.49
CA PRO A 532 6.74 21.07 -32.76
C PRO A 532 6.30 19.61 -32.96
N LEU A 533 7.06 18.66 -32.41
CA LEU A 533 6.76 17.22 -32.45
C LEU A 533 5.42 16.84 -31.79
N LEU A 534 4.83 17.72 -30.97
CA LEU A 534 3.53 17.47 -30.33
C LEU A 534 2.34 17.44 -31.32
N LEU A 535 2.44 18.13 -32.47
CA LEU A 535 1.41 18.10 -33.51
C LEU A 535 1.58 16.99 -34.55
N ASP A 536 2.66 16.20 -34.47
CA ASP A 536 2.90 15.17 -35.48
C ASP A 536 1.89 14.03 -35.29
N ASN A 537 0.82 14.09 -36.09
CA ASN A 537 -0.53 13.61 -35.75
C ASN A 537 -0.67 12.08 -35.58
N SER A 538 0.40 11.32 -35.82
CA SER A 538 0.46 9.88 -35.53
C SER A 538 0.41 9.57 -34.03
N SER A 539 0.78 10.50 -33.14
CA SER A 539 1.04 10.20 -31.73
C SER A 539 -0.14 10.42 -30.77
N THR A 540 -1.14 11.22 -31.15
CA THR A 540 -2.31 11.55 -30.31
C THR A 540 -3.66 11.19 -30.95
N ARG A 541 -3.67 10.78 -32.23
CA ARG A 541 -4.82 10.12 -32.89
C ARG A 541 -4.57 8.63 -33.20
N GLY A 542 -3.35 8.25 -33.56
CA GLY A 542 -2.96 6.87 -33.91
C GLY A 542 -2.89 5.85 -32.77
N LEU A 543 -3.58 6.13 -31.65
CA LEU A 543 -3.78 5.20 -30.52
C LEU A 543 -5.25 4.76 -30.37
N ILE A 544 -6.16 5.38 -31.14
CA ILE A 544 -7.59 5.06 -31.16
C ILE A 544 -7.89 4.00 -32.24
N ASP A 545 -7.19 4.05 -33.39
CA ASP A 545 -7.27 3.05 -34.46
C ASP A 545 -5.93 2.32 -34.61
N ASN A 546 -5.83 1.13 -33.99
CA ASN A 546 -4.96 0.05 -34.45
C ASN A 546 -5.84 -1.22 -34.58
N ASN A 547 -6.74 -1.16 -35.55
CA ASN A 547 -7.52 -2.28 -36.07
C ASN A 547 -7.38 -2.27 -37.61
N GLU A 548 -6.22 -2.70 -38.09
CA GLU A 548 -6.04 -3.33 -39.41
C GLU A 548 -5.32 -4.67 -39.19
#